data_AF-A0A2K3MLB7-F1
#
_entry.id   AF-A0A2K3MLB7-F1
#
_cell.length_a   1.000
_cell.length_b   1.000
_cell.length_c   1.000
_cell.angle_alpha   90.00
_cell.angle_beta   90.00
_cell.angle_gamma   90.00
#
_symmetry.space_group_name_H-M   'P 1'
#
loop_
_entity.id
_entity.type
_entity.pdbx_description
1 polymer ?
#
loop_
_entity_poly.entity_id
_entity_poly.type
_entity_poly.pdbx_seq_one_letter_code
_entity_poly.pdbx_strand_id
1 'polypeptide(L)'
;MLIAFPSLLCGVILEQHPDIKIVTDTSKKRQSAFTFHHKLFGDHNVADIVGTSNQSTAAVALKTRKEIIVALKIQCQEIDKQKDKLEEKKLMFERMIQALEAEDVPVKANANVAAE
;
A
#
# COMPACT_ATOMS: atom_id res chain seq x y z
N MET A 1 29.42 -8.96 -18.84
CA MET A 1 29.22 -8.90 -17.38
C MET A 1 30.24 -7.91 -16.83
N LEU A 2 29.81 -6.74 -16.36
CA LEU A 2 30.73 -5.78 -15.72
C LEU A 2 30.64 -6.01 -14.22
N ILE A 3 31.65 -6.67 -13.66
CA ILE A 3 31.86 -6.72 -12.22
C ILE A 3 32.31 -5.31 -11.83
N ALA A 4 31.38 -4.48 -11.36
CA ALA A 4 31.71 -3.16 -10.86
C ALA A 4 32.41 -3.35 -9.51
N PHE A 5 33.74 -3.24 -9.53
CA PHE A 5 34.51 -3.19 -8.31
C PHE A 5 33.94 -2.09 -7.40
N PRO A 6 33.78 -2.32 -6.08
CA PRO A 6 33.23 -1.31 -5.16
C PRO A 6 33.93 0.05 -5.25
N SER A 7 35.22 0.07 -5.63
CA SER A 7 35.98 1.28 -5.91
C SER A 7 35.47 2.05 -7.13
N LEU A 8 35.12 1.35 -8.22
CA LEU A 8 34.58 1.97 -9.44
C LEU A 8 33.18 2.53 -9.19
N LEU A 9 32.32 1.78 -8.49
CA LEU A 9 31.00 2.26 -8.11
C LEU A 9 31.08 3.49 -7.19
N CYS A 10 32.00 3.47 -6.22
CA CYS A 10 32.24 4.62 -5.35
C CYS A 10 32.68 5.85 -6.15
N GLY A 11 33.55 5.70 -7.15
CA GLY A 11 33.94 6.77 -8.05
C GLY A 11 32.75 7.38 -8.80
N VAL A 12 31.91 6.55 -9.42
CA VAL A 12 30.72 7.00 -10.16
C VAL A 12 29.73 7.74 -9.24
N ILE A 13 29.51 7.25 -8.02
CA ILE A 13 28.61 7.91 -7.06
C ILE A 13 29.14 9.30 -6.68
N LEU A 14 30.45 9.43 -6.44
CA LEU A 14 31.06 10.71 -6.11
C LEU A 14 31.05 11.70 -7.28
N GLU A 15 31.12 11.23 -8.53
CA GLU A 15 30.97 12.07 -9.73
C GLU A 15 29.53 12.56 -9.91
N GLN A 16 28.53 11.71 -9.64
CA GLN A 16 27.12 12.07 -9.77
C GLN A 16 26.64 13.02 -8.65
N HIS A 17 27.28 12.97 -7.49
CA HIS A 17 26.91 13.75 -6.31
C HIS A 17 28.14 14.47 -5.74
N PRO A 18 28.58 15.57 -6.37
CA PRO A 18 29.78 16.30 -5.96
C PRO A 18 29.68 16.86 -4.53
N ASP A 19 28.48 17.06 -4.01
CA ASP A 19 28.22 17.54 -2.64
C ASP A 19 28.55 16.51 -1.56
N ILE A 20 28.74 15.24 -1.91
CA ILE A 20 29.11 14.18 -0.95
C ILE A 20 30.53 14.39 -0.43
N LYS A 21 31.43 14.94 -1.25
CA LYS A 21 32.83 15.19 -0.88
C LYS A 21 33.06 16.68 -0.78
N ILE A 22 33.19 17.18 0.44
CA ILE A 22 33.55 18.57 0.70
C ILE A 22 35.07 18.73 0.76
N VAL A 23 35.57 19.95 0.55
CA VAL A 23 37.03 20.25 0.48
C VAL A 23 37.79 19.83 1.74
N THR A 24 37.12 19.75 2.88
CA THR A 24 37.71 19.31 4.16
C THR A 24 37.82 17.79 4.28
N ASP A 25 37.17 17.02 3.42
CA ASP A 25 37.19 15.56 3.47
C ASP A 25 38.55 15.02 3.06
N THR A 26 39.19 14.35 4.00
CA THR A 26 40.51 13.75 3.79
C THR A 26 40.37 12.24 3.70
N SER A 27 40.94 11.64 2.65
CA SER A 27 40.97 10.19 2.49
C SER A 27 41.62 9.51 3.69
N LYS A 28 40.83 8.85 4.53
CA LYS A 28 41.34 8.14 5.70
C LYS A 28 41.93 6.80 5.28
N LYS A 29 43.24 6.66 5.41
CA LYS A 29 43.90 5.35 5.24
C LYS A 29 43.42 4.40 6.34
N ARG A 30 43.13 3.16 5.98
CA ARG A 30 42.77 2.12 6.94
C ARG A 30 43.97 1.86 7.85
N GLN A 31 43.74 1.78 9.17
CA GLN A 31 44.81 1.52 10.14
C GLN A 31 45.37 0.10 10.04
N SER A 32 44.58 -0.84 9.53
CA SER A 32 44.97 -2.22 9.29
C SER A 32 44.84 -2.59 7.82
N ALA A 33 45.60 -3.60 7.40
CA ALA A 33 45.42 -4.21 6.09
C ALA A 33 44.00 -4.77 5.96
N PHE A 34 43.40 -4.62 4.79
CA PHE A 34 42.13 -5.25 4.51
C PHE A 34 42.36 -6.75 4.29
N THR A 35 42.07 -7.55 5.32
CA THR A 35 42.22 -9.00 5.27
C THR A 35 40.88 -9.65 4.96
N PHE A 36 40.87 -10.55 3.97
CA PHE A 36 39.72 -11.40 3.69
C PHE A 36 39.78 -12.65 4.55
N HIS A 37 38.65 -13.06 5.13
CA HIS A 37 38.57 -14.32 5.86
C HIS A 37 38.61 -15.50 4.87
N HIS A 38 39.32 -16.58 5.18
CA HIS A 38 39.52 -17.73 4.27
C HIS A 38 38.20 -18.34 3.75
N LYS A 39 37.13 -18.25 4.54
CA LYS A 39 35.78 -18.70 4.15
C LYS A 39 35.20 -17.96 2.94
N LEU A 40 35.68 -16.76 2.62
CA LEU A 40 35.26 -16.00 1.44
C LEU A 40 35.85 -16.57 0.14
N PHE A 41 36.87 -17.41 0.23
CA PHE A 41 37.47 -18.10 -0.92
C PHE A 41 37.00 -19.55 -1.05
N GLY A 42 36.11 -20.01 -0.16
CA GLY A 42 35.50 -21.32 -0.28
C GLY A 42 34.36 -21.32 -1.29
N ASP A 43 34.05 -22.49 -1.85
CA ASP A 43 32.99 -22.67 -2.85
C ASP A 43 31.55 -22.54 -2.29
N HIS A 44 31.38 -21.92 -1.13
CA HIS A 44 30.10 -21.70 -0.45
C HIS A 44 29.51 -20.33 -0.79
N ASN A 45 29.81 -19.79 -1.98
CA ASN A 45 29.18 -18.56 -2.43
C ASN A 45 27.71 -18.84 -2.72
N VAL A 46 26.81 -18.15 -2.01
CA VAL A 46 25.40 -18.09 -2.37
C VAL A 46 25.33 -17.59 -3.82
N ALA A 47 24.53 -18.25 -4.66
CA ALA A 47 24.32 -17.80 -6.02
C ALA A 47 24.00 -16.30 -6.01
N ASP A 48 24.70 -15.52 -6.84
CA ASP A 48 24.54 -14.08 -6.89
C ASP A 48 23.08 -13.74 -7.24
N ILE A 49 22.29 -13.32 -6.24
CA ILE A 49 20.89 -12.89 -6.42
C ILE A 49 20.87 -11.42 -6.87
N VAL A 50 21.89 -10.95 -7.58
CA VAL A 50 21.80 -9.70 -8.35
C VAL A 50 20.99 -10.02 -9.61
N GLY A 51 19.68 -10.16 -9.43
CA GLY A 51 18.75 -9.96 -10.52
C GLY A 51 18.90 -8.52 -10.97
N THR A 52 19.35 -8.30 -12.22
CA THR A 52 19.11 -7.03 -12.90
C THR A 52 17.65 -6.69 -12.70
N SER A 53 17.30 -5.45 -12.34
CA SER A 53 15.90 -5.02 -12.33
C SER A 53 15.35 -5.29 -13.73
N ASN A 54 14.60 -6.38 -13.88
CA ASN A 54 14.06 -6.78 -15.16
C ASN A 54 13.18 -5.61 -15.57
N GLN A 55 13.61 -4.86 -16.57
CA GLN A 55 12.77 -3.88 -17.21
C GLN A 55 11.53 -4.65 -17.65
N SER A 56 10.44 -4.48 -16.90
CA SER A 56 9.21 -5.22 -17.09
C SER A 56 8.84 -5.04 -18.55
N THR A 57 8.92 -6.11 -19.34
CA THR A 57 8.63 -6.04 -20.77
C THR A 57 7.22 -5.46 -20.89
N ALA A 58 7.09 -4.36 -21.65
CA ALA A 58 5.87 -3.55 -21.67
C ALA A 58 4.60 -4.39 -21.93
N ALA A 59 4.72 -5.52 -22.63
CA ALA A 59 3.65 -6.49 -22.86
C ALA A 59 3.17 -7.21 -21.58
N VAL A 60 4.08 -7.61 -20.68
CA VAL A 60 3.74 -8.24 -19.39
C VAL A 60 3.08 -7.22 -18.46
N ALA A 61 3.65 -6.01 -18.36
CA ALA A 61 3.06 -4.92 -17.58
C ALA A 61 1.67 -4.50 -18.08
N LEU A 62 1.44 -4.48 -19.40
CA LEU A 62 0.14 -4.16 -20.00
C LEU A 62 -0.91 -5.24 -19.69
N LYS A 63 -0.53 -6.52 -19.71
CA LYS A 63 -1.43 -7.62 -19.38
C LYS A 63 -1.89 -7.52 -17.93
N THR A 64 -0.97 -7.28 -17.00
CA THR A 64 -1.26 -7.08 -15.57
C THR A 64 -2.17 -5.86 -15.34
N ARG A 65 -1.97 -4.75 -16.07
CA ARG A 65 -2.84 -3.57 -15.95
C ARG A 65 -4.28 -3.85 -16.35
N LYS A 66 -4.51 -4.57 -17.46
CA LYS A 66 -5.86 -4.94 -17.92
C LYS A 66 -6.57 -5.86 -16.92
N GLU A 67 -5.84 -6.83 -16.36
CA GLU A 67 -6.36 -7.74 -15.34
C GLU A 67 -6.75 -6.99 -14.06
N ILE A 68 -5.93 -6.03 -13.61
CA ILE A 68 -6.25 -5.16 -12.47
C ILE A 68 -7.52 -4.34 -12.73
N ILE A 69 -7.68 -3.77 -13.93
CA ILE A 69 -8.88 -3.00 -14.29
C ILE A 69 -10.14 -3.87 -14.24
N VAL A 70 -10.08 -5.12 -14.71
CA VAL A 70 -11.20 -6.05 -14.64
C VAL A 70 -11.54 -6.40 -13.19
N ALA A 71 -10.54 -6.70 -12.37
CA ALA A 71 -10.73 -7.00 -10.95
C ALA A 71 -11.37 -5.81 -10.20
N LEU A 72 -10.90 -4.59 -10.46
CA LEU A 72 -11.49 -3.37 -9.87
C LEU A 72 -12.93 -3.15 -10.30
N LYS A 73 -13.28 -3.39 -11.58
CA LYS A 73 -14.67 -3.29 -12.04
C LYS A 73 -15.60 -4.29 -11.35
N ILE A 74 -15.14 -5.53 -11.16
CA ILE A 74 -15.90 -6.56 -10.44
C ILE A 74 -16.12 -6.13 -8.98
N GLN A 75 -15.08 -5.59 -8.33
CA GLN A 75 -15.21 -5.08 -6.96
C GLN A 75 -16.19 -3.91 -6.87
N CYS A 76 -16.16 -2.95 -7.81
CA CYS A 76 -17.14 -1.86 -7.83
C CYS A 76 -18.58 -2.38 -7.95
N GLN A 77 -18.83 -3.34 -8.84
CA GLN A 77 -20.17 -3.93 -8.98
C GLN A 77 -20.64 -4.65 -7.72
N GLU A 78 -19.74 -5.31 -6.98
CA GLU A 78 -20.10 -5.94 -5.72
C GLU A 78 -20.42 -4.90 -4.63
N ILE A 79 -19.64 -3.81 -4.57
CA ILE A 79 -19.91 -2.70 -3.66
C ILE A 79 -21.29 -2.09 -3.94
N ASP A 80 -21.65 -1.88 -5.20
CA ASP A 80 -22.97 -1.34 -5.57
C ASP A 80 -24.10 -2.25 -5.08
N LYS A 81 -23.99 -3.58 -5.27
CA LYS A 81 -24.98 -4.54 -4.74
C LYS A 81 -25.09 -4.51 -3.22
N GLN A 82 -23.97 -4.34 -2.52
CA GLN A 82 -23.98 -4.24 -1.06
C GLN A 82 -24.64 -2.95 -0.60
N LYS A 83 -24.40 -1.85 -1.31
CA LYS A 83 -25.04 -0.56 -1.06
C LYS A 83 -26.57 -0.65 -1.22
N ASP A 84 -27.06 -1.29 -2.27
CA ASP A 84 -28.51 -1.45 -2.50
C ASP A 84 -29.18 -2.24 -1.36
N LYS A 85 -28.55 -3.34 -0.91
CA LYS A 85 -29.03 -4.10 0.24
C LYS A 85 -29.02 -3.30 1.54
N LEU A 86 -28.06 -2.39 1.69
CA LEU A 86 -27.96 -1.54 2.87
C LEU A 86 -29.02 -0.43 2.85
N GLU A 87 -29.31 0.15 1.68
CA GLU A 87 -30.41 1.09 1.44
C GLU A 87 -31.77 0.46 1.80
N GLU A 88 -32.05 -0.77 1.37
CA GLU A 88 -33.29 -1.47 1.73
C GLU A 88 -33.44 -1.65 3.25
N LYS A 89 -32.37 -2.05 3.94
CA LYS A 89 -32.37 -2.19 5.40
C LYS A 89 -32.56 -0.85 6.08
N LYS A 90 -31.91 0.21 5.59
CA LYS A 90 -32.06 1.56 6.10
C LYS A 90 -33.52 2.02 6.00
N LEU A 91 -34.17 1.81 4.85
CA LEU A 91 -35.58 2.13 4.65
C LEU A 91 -36.50 1.35 5.60
N MET A 92 -36.19 0.08 5.86
CA MET A 92 -36.94 -0.74 6.83
C MET A 92 -36.84 -0.16 8.25
N PHE A 93 -35.64 0.27 8.68
CA PHE A 93 -35.46 0.91 9.97
C PHE A 93 -36.16 2.27 10.05
N GLU A 94 -36.09 3.10 9.00
CA GLU A 94 -36.81 4.38 8.95
C GLU A 94 -38.32 4.20 9.11
N ARG A 95 -38.93 3.19 8.47
CA ARG A 95 -40.36 2.88 8.66
C ARG A 95 -40.67 2.42 10.08
N MET A 96 -39.79 1.61 10.68
CA MET A 96 -39.97 1.15 12.06
C MET A 96 -39.89 2.33 13.04
N ILE A 97 -38.99 3.28 12.81
CA ILE A 97 -38.91 4.53 13.58
C ILE A 97 -40.19 5.33 13.43
N GLN A 98 -40.68 5.56 12.21
CA GLN A 98 -41.94 6.30 11.99
C GLN A 98 -43.15 5.64 12.66
N ALA A 99 -43.22 4.31 12.65
CA ALA A 99 -44.27 3.57 13.36
C ALA A 99 -44.19 3.78 14.87
N LEU A 100 -42.99 3.68 15.45
CA LEU A 100 -42.77 3.91 16.89
C LEU A 100 -43.04 5.37 17.28
N GLU A 101 -42.63 6.35 16.47
CA GLU A 101 -42.91 7.78 16.69
C GLU A 101 -44.41 8.08 16.62
N ALA A 102 -45.17 7.39 15.76
CA ALA A 102 -46.63 7.54 15.67
C ALA A 102 -47.36 6.94 16.88
N GLU A 103 -46.79 5.91 17.52
CA GLU A 103 -47.32 5.31 18.76
C GLU A 103 -46.96 6.13 20.01
N ASP A 104 -45.88 6.91 19.98
CA ASP A 104 -45.42 7.77 21.08
C ASP A 104 -46.10 9.17 21.08
N VAL A 105 -46.99 9.46 20.12
CA VAL A 105 -47.84 10.66 20.17
C VAL A 105 -48.85 10.49 21.31
N PRO A 106 -48.83 11.37 22.33
CA PRO A 106 -49.57 11.14 23.56
C PRO A 106 -51.08 11.14 23.33
N VAL A 107 -51.74 10.08 23.80
CA VAL A 107 -53.15 10.10 24.18
C VAL A 107 -53.34 11.18 25.27
N LYS A 108 -53.62 12.42 24.84
CA LYS A 108 -54.06 13.48 25.74
C LYS A 108 -55.21 14.28 25.10
N ALA A 109 -56.41 13.84 25.45
CA ALA A 109 -57.71 14.54 25.56
C ALA A 109 -58.77 13.50 25.16
N ASN A 110 -59.66 13.03 26.04
CA ASN A 110 -60.65 13.88 26.72
C ASN A 110 -60.88 13.42 28.15
N ALA A 111 -60.61 14.31 29.10
CA ALA A 111 -61.35 14.35 30.35
C ALA A 111 -62.63 15.19 30.14
N ASN A 112 -63.69 14.80 30.85
CA ASN A 112 -64.96 15.47 31.16
C ASN A 112 -66.07 15.58 30.09
N VAL A 113 -67.25 15.00 30.39
CA VAL A 113 -68.51 15.73 30.65
C VAL A 113 -69.36 14.90 31.63
N ALA A 114 -69.91 15.60 32.62
CA ALA A 114 -70.77 15.13 33.71
C ALA A 114 -72.27 15.05 33.32
N ALA A 115 -73.05 14.29 34.10
CA ALA A 115 -74.50 14.33 34.36
C ALA A 115 -74.96 12.88 34.60
N GLU A 116 -75.71 12.50 35.62
CA GLU A 116 -76.44 13.14 36.73
C GLU A 116 -76.69 12.04 37.77
#